data_AF-A0A316LDJ9-F1
#
_entry.id   AF-A0A316LDJ9-F1
#
_cell.length_a   1.000
_cell.length_b   1.000
_cell.length_c   1.000
_cell.angle_alpha   90.00
_cell.angle_beta   90.00
_cell.angle_gamma   90.00
#
_symmetry.space_group_name_H-M   'P 1'
#
loop_
_entity.id
_entity.type
_entity.pdbx_description
1 polymer ?
#
loop_
_entity_poly.entity_id
_entity_poly.type
_entity_poly.pdbx_seq_one_letter_code
_entity_poly.pdbx_strand_id
1 'polypeptide(L)'
;MKRQKIVLKHCPHFYKILDFEIYEDDVISSKLISLYKDYIFSIDVTDEMALKKAEKIDLIISKYIDDYLFRKELQRGCVNIKIDSSEDITTGLIEGIFNLYDNYENGYTRNIYFARWI
;
A
#
# COMPACT_ATOMS: atom_id res chain seq x y z
N MET A 1 -4.29 -4.50 -23.64
CA MET A 1 -4.34 -5.91 -23.20
C MET A 1 -2.99 -6.53 -22.83
N LYS A 2 -1.89 -6.40 -23.59
CA LYS A 2 -0.58 -6.98 -23.18
C LYS A 2 0.00 -6.39 -21.88
N ARG A 3 -0.07 -5.06 -21.72
CA ARG A 3 0.44 -4.36 -20.51
C ARG A 3 -0.27 -4.80 -19.22
N GLN A 4 -1.60 -4.82 -19.23
CA GLN A 4 -2.41 -5.26 -18.08
C GLN A 4 -2.09 -6.69 -17.63
N LYS A 5 -1.86 -7.61 -18.57
CA LYS A 5 -1.46 -9.00 -18.23
C LYS A 5 -0.11 -9.08 -17.53
N ILE A 6 0.83 -8.18 -17.84
CA ILE A 6 2.14 -8.12 -17.19
C ILE A 6 1.99 -7.60 -15.77
N VAL A 7 1.29 -6.48 -15.60
CA VAL A 7 1.04 -5.88 -14.28
C VAL A 7 0.31 -6.86 -13.34
N LEU A 8 -0.73 -7.55 -13.83
CA LEU A 8 -1.45 -8.57 -13.07
C LEU A 8 -0.60 -9.78 -12.68
N LYS A 9 0.50 -10.05 -13.38
CA LYS A 9 1.45 -11.11 -12.99
C LYS A 9 2.27 -10.71 -11.76
N HIS A 10 2.57 -9.42 -11.62
CA HIS A 10 3.31 -8.85 -10.50
C HIS A 10 2.38 -8.52 -9.30
N CYS A 11 1.10 -8.28 -9.54
CA CYS A 11 0.11 -7.95 -8.51
C CYS A 11 -0.90 -9.10 -8.32
N PRO A 12 -0.55 -10.19 -7.60
CA PRO A 12 -1.43 -11.34 -7.44
C PRO A 12 -2.67 -11.04 -6.58
N HIS A 13 -2.63 -10.03 -5.71
CA HIS A 13 -3.75 -9.67 -4.84
C HIS A 13 -4.70 -8.64 -5.46
N PHE A 14 -4.44 -8.18 -6.69
CA PHE A 14 -5.19 -7.11 -7.35
C PHE A 14 -6.71 -7.34 -7.32
N TYR A 15 -7.19 -8.52 -7.69
CA TYR A 15 -8.64 -8.81 -7.68
C TYR A 15 -9.23 -8.84 -6.27
N LYS A 16 -8.51 -9.44 -5.32
CA LYS A 16 -8.90 -9.44 -3.91
C LYS A 16 -9.03 -8.03 -3.36
N ILE A 17 -8.14 -7.13 -3.76
CA ILE A 17 -8.15 -5.72 -3.34
C ILE A 17 -9.35 -4.99 -3.95
N LEU A 18 -9.65 -5.22 -5.23
CA LEU A 18 -10.77 -4.57 -5.90
C LEU A 18 -12.13 -5.07 -5.42
N ASP A 19 -12.23 -6.35 -5.08
CA ASP A 19 -13.47 -6.98 -4.61
C ASP A 19 -13.68 -6.76 -3.09
N PHE A 20 -12.81 -5.99 -2.44
CA PHE A 20 -12.93 -5.71 -1.01
C PHE A 20 -14.12 -4.78 -0.74
N GLU A 21 -15.10 -5.28 0.03
CA GLU A 21 -16.24 -4.49 0.47
C GLU A 21 -15.80 -3.48 1.54
N ILE A 22 -15.84 -2.21 1.16
CA ILE A 22 -15.58 -1.08 2.06
C ILE A 22 -16.91 -0.60 2.61
N TYR A 23 -16.97 -0.38 3.93
CA TYR A 23 -18.13 0.27 4.56
C TYR A 23 -18.27 1.71 4.06
N GLU A 24 -19.50 2.19 3.83
CA GLU A 24 -19.75 3.53 3.25
C GLU A 24 -19.13 4.69 4.05
N ASP A 25 -18.93 4.51 5.37
CA ASP A 25 -18.32 5.48 6.26
C ASP A 25 -16.79 5.46 6.27
N ASP A 26 -16.16 4.41 5.71
CA ASP A 26 -14.69 4.29 5.64
C ASP A 26 -14.12 4.98 4.39
N VAL A 27 -14.13 6.32 4.46
CA VAL A 27 -13.61 7.22 3.42
C VAL A 27 -12.12 7.01 3.15
N ILE A 28 -11.35 6.61 4.17
CA ILE A 28 -9.90 6.40 4.03
C ILE A 28 -9.63 5.16 3.18
N SER A 29 -10.27 4.03 3.50
CA SER A 29 -10.14 2.80 2.71
C SER A 29 -10.55 3.02 1.26
N SER A 30 -11.65 3.73 1.02
CA SER A 30 -12.12 4.06 -0.35
C SER A 30 -11.07 4.83 -1.16
N LYS A 31 -10.47 5.86 -0.55
CA LYS A 31 -9.40 6.64 -1.18
C LYS A 31 -8.14 5.82 -1.40
N LEU A 32 -7.77 4.96 -0.45
CA LEU A 32 -6.58 4.11 -0.53
C LEU A 32 -6.68 3.12 -1.70
N ILE A 33 -7.83 2.46 -1.86
CA ILE A 33 -8.06 1.52 -2.97
C ILE A 33 -8.12 2.25 -4.31
N SER A 34 -8.72 3.44 -4.35
CA SER A 34 -8.74 4.28 -5.55
C SER A 34 -7.32 4.68 -5.97
N LEU A 35 -6.50 5.14 -5.01
CA LEU A 35 -5.09 5.48 -5.24
C LEU A 35 -4.27 4.28 -5.73
N TYR A 36 -4.46 3.11 -5.11
CA TYR A 36 -3.82 1.87 -5.56
C TYR A 36 -4.20 1.57 -7.02
N LYS A 37 -5.48 1.65 -7.35
CA LYS A 37 -5.98 1.38 -8.71
C LYS A 37 -5.35 2.34 -9.72
N ASP A 38 -5.37 3.64 -9.43
CA ASP A 38 -4.80 4.67 -10.32
C ASP A 38 -3.29 4.49 -10.50
N TYR A 39 -2.57 4.14 -9.44
CA TYR A 39 -1.14 3.85 -9.48
C TYR A 39 -0.81 2.62 -10.33
N ILE A 40 -1.49 1.50 -10.11
CA ILE A 40 -1.27 0.26 -10.86
C ILE A 40 -1.54 0.46 -12.36
N PHE A 41 -2.52 1.29 -12.72
CA PHE A 41 -2.81 1.59 -14.13
C PHE A 41 -1.87 2.63 -14.75
N SER A 42 -1.20 3.46 -13.96
CA SER A 42 -0.27 4.48 -14.47
C SER A 42 1.17 3.98 -14.63
N ILE A 43 1.53 2.85 -14.01
CA ILE A 43 2.87 2.27 -14.05
C ILE A 43 3.33 1.92 -15.47
N ASP A 44 4.59 2.26 -15.76
CA ASP A 44 5.27 1.82 -16.98
C ASP A 44 5.88 0.43 -16.80
N VAL A 45 5.42 -0.52 -17.62
CA VAL A 45 5.80 -1.94 -17.54
C VAL A 45 7.21 -2.24 -18.05
N THR A 46 7.87 -1.26 -18.67
CA THR A 46 9.26 -1.39 -19.13
C THR A 46 10.28 -1.06 -18.04
N ASP A 47 9.85 -0.40 -16.97
CA ASP A 47 10.72 -0.08 -15.83
C ASP A 47 10.58 -1.14 -14.73
N GLU A 48 11.68 -1.85 -14.46
CA GLU A 48 11.75 -2.87 -13.41
C GLU A 48 11.57 -2.26 -12.02
N MET A 49 12.00 -1.01 -11.80
CA MET A 49 11.87 -0.35 -10.51
C MET A 49 10.40 -0.01 -10.22
N ALA A 50 9.68 0.51 -11.23
CA ALA A 50 8.25 0.74 -11.14
C ALA A 50 7.47 -0.56 -10.88
N LEU A 51 7.85 -1.67 -11.53
CA LEU A 51 7.25 -2.98 -11.26
C LEU A 51 7.47 -3.44 -9.82
N LYS A 52 8.67 -3.28 -9.25
CA LYS A 52 8.93 -3.62 -7.83
C LYS A 52 8.10 -2.77 -6.86
N LYS A 53 7.89 -1.49 -7.16
CA LYS A 53 7.00 -0.64 -6.37
C LYS A 53 5.54 -1.10 -6.47
N ALA A 54 5.11 -1.54 -7.65
CA ALA A 54 3.79 -2.14 -7.88
C ALA A 54 3.57 -3.40 -7.03
N GLU A 55 4.57 -4.30 -6.98
CA GLU A 55 4.53 -5.49 -6.13
C GLU A 55 4.47 -5.12 -4.64
N LYS A 56 5.27 -4.15 -4.22
CA LYS A 56 5.31 -3.69 -2.82
C LYS A 56 3.96 -3.12 -2.39
N ILE A 57 3.34 -2.25 -3.21
CA ILE A 57 2.04 -1.67 -2.86
C ILE A 57 0.92 -2.73 -2.88
N ASP A 58 0.93 -3.67 -3.82
CA ASP A 58 -0.03 -4.79 -3.85
C ASP A 58 0.01 -5.60 -2.54
N LEU A 59 1.20 -5.90 -2.06
CA LEU A 59 1.40 -6.61 -0.80
C LEU A 59 0.90 -5.80 0.41
N ILE A 60 1.21 -4.51 0.46
CA ILE A 60 0.79 -3.63 1.56
C ILE A 60 -0.73 -3.51 1.63
N ILE A 61 -1.38 -3.30 0.49
CA ILE A 61 -2.84 -3.15 0.43
C ILE A 61 -3.53 -4.48 0.70
N SER A 62 -2.97 -5.62 0.26
CA SER A 62 -3.49 -6.93 0.68
C SER A 62 -3.40 -7.10 2.19
N LYS A 63 -2.27 -6.75 2.81
CA LYS A 63 -2.12 -6.80 4.28
C LYS A 63 -3.10 -5.88 4.98
N TYR A 64 -3.34 -4.69 4.44
CA TYR A 64 -4.32 -3.74 4.97
C TYR A 64 -5.75 -4.30 5.01
N ILE A 65 -6.10 -5.10 4.00
CA ILE A 65 -7.39 -5.78 3.93
C ILE A 65 -7.45 -6.94 4.93
N ASP A 66 -6.38 -7.72 5.05
CA ASP A 66 -6.35 -8.94 5.88
C ASP A 66 -6.16 -8.66 7.37
N ASP A 67 -5.37 -7.66 7.73
CA ASP A 67 -4.95 -7.38 9.10
C ASP A 67 -5.62 -6.11 9.63
N TYR A 68 -6.57 -6.29 10.54
CA TYR A 68 -7.31 -5.22 11.19
C TYR A 68 -6.43 -4.26 12.02
N LEU A 69 -5.38 -4.77 12.68
CA LEU A 69 -4.48 -3.93 13.48
C LEU A 69 -3.63 -3.06 12.56
N PHE A 70 -3.05 -3.67 11.52
CA PHE A 70 -2.31 -2.94 10.51
C PHE A 70 -3.19 -1.90 9.82
N ARG A 71 -4.45 -2.23 9.52
CA ARG A 71 -5.42 -1.29 8.94
C ARG A 71 -5.56 -0.02 9.76
N LYS A 72 -5.76 -0.15 11.07
CA LYS A 72 -5.92 1.01 11.97
C LYS A 72 -4.66 1.88 12.02
N GLU A 73 -3.49 1.25 12.09
CA GLU A 73 -2.22 1.98 12.12
C GLU A 73 -1.94 2.69 10.81
N LEU A 74 -2.21 2.05 9.67
CA LEU A 74 -2.06 2.67 8.36
C LEU A 74 -3.05 3.83 8.18
N GLN A 75 -4.33 3.65 8.55
CA GLN A 75 -5.34 4.73 8.49
C GLN A 75 -4.90 5.96 9.30
N ARG A 76 -4.39 5.75 10.51
CA ARG A 76 -3.85 6.83 11.36
C ARG A 76 -2.63 7.49 10.74
N GLY A 77 -1.73 6.69 10.18
CA GLY A 77 -0.52 7.17 9.51
C GLY A 77 -0.82 7.99 8.27
N CYS A 78 -1.80 7.58 7.45
CA CYS A 78 -2.19 8.26 6.22
C CYS A 78 -2.62 9.70 6.44
N VAL A 79 -3.27 10.01 7.56
CA VAL A 79 -3.67 11.39 7.92
C VAL A 79 -2.47 12.29 8.18
N ASN A 80 -1.32 11.72 8.58
CA ASN A 80 -0.11 12.45 8.93
C ASN A 80 0.93 12.50 7.80
N ILE A 81 0.63 11.92 6.62
CA ILE A 81 1.54 11.99 5.48
C ILE A 81 1.64 13.45 5.03
N LYS A 82 2.86 13.99 5.11
CA LYS A 82 3.20 15.30 4.55
C LYS A 82 3.77 15.10 3.16
N ILE A 83 3.16 15.72 2.18
CA ILE A 83 3.61 15.70 0.78
C ILE A 83 4.25 17.06 0.49
N ASP A 84 5.43 17.06 -0.14
CA ASP A 84 6.04 18.28 -0.62
C ASP A 84 5.22 18.86 -1.78
N SER A 85 5.15 20.19 -1.88
CA SER A 85 4.36 20.87 -2.92
C SER A 85 4.92 20.67 -4.33
N SER A 86 6.18 20.22 -4.42
CA SER A 86 6.92 20.04 -5.66
C SER A 86 6.81 18.64 -6.26
N GLU A 87 6.26 17.66 -5.54
CA GLU A 87 6.14 16.27 -5.98
C GLU A 87 4.76 15.95 -6.54
N ASP A 88 4.69 14.94 -7.41
CA ASP A 88 3.43 14.35 -7.84
C ASP A 88 2.71 13.74 -6.64
N ILE A 89 1.47 14.18 -6.40
CA ILE A 89 0.69 13.85 -5.20
C ILE A 89 0.55 12.33 -5.03
N THR A 90 0.31 11.62 -6.13
CA THR A 90 0.14 10.16 -6.13
C THR A 90 1.43 9.47 -5.71
N THR A 91 2.55 9.88 -6.30
CA THR A 91 3.87 9.32 -5.99
C THR A 91 4.26 9.60 -4.54
N GLY A 92 4.07 10.82 -4.05
CA GLY A 92 4.37 11.19 -2.67
C GLY A 92 3.51 10.44 -1.65
N LEU A 93 2.23 10.19 -1.95
CA LEU A 93 1.37 9.35 -1.11
C LEU A 93 1.83 7.90 -1.06
N ILE A 94 2.21 7.32 -2.19
CA ILE A 94 2.70 5.93 -2.26
C ILE A 94 3.99 5.78 -1.45
N GLU A 95 4.95 6.69 -1.60
CA GLU A 95 6.18 6.69 -0.81
C GLU A 95 5.89 6.89 0.69
N GLY A 96 4.91 7.73 1.03
CA GLY A 96 4.41 7.87 2.40
C GLY A 96 3.85 6.55 2.95
N ILE A 97 3.06 5.82 2.17
CA ILE A 97 2.53 4.49 2.55
C ILE A 97 3.66 3.48 2.73
N PHE A 98 4.67 3.48 1.87
CA PHE A 98 5.85 2.61 2.02
C PHE A 98 6.59 2.89 3.33
N ASN A 99 6.81 4.16 3.66
CA ASN A 99 7.46 4.53 4.92
C ASN A 99 6.64 4.10 6.14
N LEU A 100 5.31 4.23 6.09
CA LEU A 100 4.44 3.75 7.18
C LEU A 100 4.53 2.24 7.36
N TYR A 101 4.53 1.49 6.26
CA TYR A 101 4.69 0.04 6.28
C TYR A 101 6.05 -0.38 6.83
N ASP A 102 7.14 0.22 6.35
CA ASP A 102 8.49 -0.10 6.80
C ASP A 102 8.67 0.24 8.29
N ASN A 103 8.06 1.33 8.78
CA ASN A 103 8.03 1.67 10.21
C ASN A 103 7.23 0.67 11.04
N TYR A 104 6.08 0.19 10.53
CA TYR A 104 5.26 -0.83 11.18
C TYR A 104 6.04 -2.14 11.33
N GLU A 105 6.67 -2.64 10.27
CA GLU A 105 7.46 -3.87 10.28
C GLU A 105 8.69 -3.75 11.21
N ASN A 106 9.39 -2.61 11.19
CA ASN A 106 10.51 -2.34 12.09
C ASN A 106 10.08 -2.26 13.57
N GLY A 107 8.92 -1.66 13.85
CA GLY A 107 8.35 -1.58 15.20
C GLY A 107 7.92 -2.95 15.74
N TYR A 108 7.24 -3.75 14.92
CA TYR A 108 6.87 -5.12 15.26
C TYR A 108 8.09 -6.00 15.50
N THR A 109 9.10 -5.90 14.63
CA THR A 109 10.34 -6.67 14.75
C THR A 109 11.05 -6.34 16.07
N ARG A 110 11.19 -5.05 16.42
CA ARG A 110 11.77 -4.63 17.72
C ARG A 110 11.00 -5.18 18.92
N ASN A 111 9.67 -5.13 18.91
CA ASN A 111 8.85 -5.62 20.03
C ASN A 111 8.94 -7.14 20.24
N ILE A 112 9.10 -7.93 19.16
CA ILE A 112 9.31 -9.39 19.25
C ILE A 112 10.68 -9.72 19.86
N TYR A 113 11.72 -8.92 19.59
CA TYR A 113 13.04 -9.12 20.20
C TYR A 113 13.05 -8.86 21.71
N PHE A 114 12.21 -7.93 22.22
CA PHE A 114 12.06 -7.70 23.66
C PHE A 114 11.26 -8.82 24.36
N ALA A 115 10.21 -9.35 23.72
CA ALA A 115 9.38 -10.42 24.30
C ALA A 115 10.10 -11.78 24.45
N ARG A 116 11.28 -11.96 23.82
CA ARG A 116 12.08 -13.19 23.92
C ARG A 116 13.04 -13.24 25.11
N TRP A 117 13.07 -12.20 25.95
CA TRP A 117 13.93 -12.15 27.14
C TRP A 117 13.20 -11.54 28.33
N ILE A 118 12.23 -12.27 28.90
CA ILE A 118 11.78 -12.12 30.30
C ILE A 118 11.54 -13.51 30.87
#